data_AF-A0A0R1SJU5-F1
#
_entry.id   AF-A0A0R1SJU5-F1
#
_cell.length_a   1.000
_cell.length_b   1.000
_cell.length_c   1.000
_cell.angle_alpha   90.00
_cell.angle_beta   90.00
_cell.angle_gamma   90.00
#
_symmetry.space_group_name_H-M   'P 1'
#
loop_
_entity.id
_entity.type
_entity.pdbx_description
1 polymer ?
#
loop_
_entity_poly.entity_id
_entity_poly.type
_entity_poly.pdbx_seq_one_letter_code
_entity_poly.pdbx_strand_id
1 'polypeptide(L)'
;MHAFVDNNKIINIHNTDYGVWGAGPAANNRYVQVELCQVNSEDQFARSISNDAYYVASKLIQYNLPYIANKTVVSHHQAAQWWGQTTHTDPDGYFAKWGYDMNQFNQLIEKYYNNLKATGSVDGTPAQPVQPAQPEVKPQPDQPSISLHNGVVKANNPASFAVPLLSFNADGSAEEGTRGLANNTGWFTDQSRMYQGHKYYRVSTNEWVEDTYCQFTPSA
;
A
#
# COMPACT_ATOMS: atom_id res chain seq x y z
N MET A 1 7.34 6.23 -14.95
CA MET A 1 6.99 6.21 -13.52
C MET A 1 6.59 4.79 -13.12
N HIS A 2 6.76 4.43 -11.84
CA HIS A 2 6.41 3.10 -11.31
C HIS A 2 5.04 3.08 -10.65
N ALA A 3 4.69 4.17 -9.96
CA ALA A 3 3.45 4.29 -9.23
C ALA A 3 2.81 5.65 -9.41
N PHE A 4 1.49 5.69 -9.26
CA PHE A 4 0.71 6.90 -9.07
C PHE A 4 0.02 6.85 -7.70
N VAL A 5 0.01 7.97 -7.01
CA VAL A 5 -0.59 8.12 -5.69
C VAL A 5 -1.59 9.26 -5.72
N ASP A 6 -2.80 9.01 -5.25
CA ASP A 6 -3.79 10.06 -5.00
C ASP A 6 -4.31 9.98 -3.55
N ASN A 7 -5.32 10.78 -3.24
CA ASN A 7 -5.93 10.81 -1.91
C ASN A 7 -6.70 9.54 -1.51
N ASN A 8 -6.91 8.61 -2.44
CA ASN A 8 -7.67 7.39 -2.24
C ASN A 8 -6.77 6.15 -2.32
N LYS A 9 -5.78 6.13 -3.20
CA LYS A 9 -5.04 4.90 -3.53
C LYS A 9 -3.63 5.14 -4.03
N ILE A 10 -2.85 4.08 -3.91
CA ILE A 10 -1.54 3.91 -4.52
C ILE A 10 -1.68 2.82 -5.58
N ILE A 11 -1.30 3.11 -6.83
CA ILE A 11 -1.34 2.15 -7.92
C ILE A 11 0.07 1.96 -8.45
N ASN A 12 0.62 0.77 -8.26
CA ASN A 12 1.82 0.33 -8.97
C ASN A 12 1.45 -0.09 -10.39
N ILE A 13 1.98 0.61 -11.38
CA ILE A 13 1.78 0.33 -12.80
C ILE A 13 2.99 -0.33 -13.46
N HIS A 14 4.13 -0.36 -12.78
CA HIS A 14 5.36 -1.00 -13.25
C HIS A 14 6.10 -1.70 -12.10
N ASN A 15 6.79 -2.79 -12.41
CA ASN A 15 7.64 -3.47 -11.42
C ASN A 15 8.81 -2.56 -11.01
N THR A 16 9.00 -2.40 -9.70
CA THR A 16 10.04 -1.55 -9.08
C THR A 16 11.46 -2.13 -9.17
N ASP A 17 11.62 -3.37 -9.64
CA ASP A 17 12.93 -3.97 -9.93
C ASP A 17 13.51 -3.54 -11.29
N TYR A 18 12.72 -2.84 -12.12
CA TYR A 18 13.10 -2.43 -13.47
C TYR A 18 12.97 -0.92 -13.64
N GLY A 19 13.95 -0.31 -14.31
CA GLY A 19 13.94 1.13 -14.55
C GLY A 19 12.74 1.62 -15.36
N VAL A 20 12.42 2.89 -15.22
CA VAL A 20 11.39 3.62 -15.98
C VAL A 20 11.95 4.93 -16.51
N TRP A 21 11.25 5.58 -17.43
CA TRP A 21 11.66 6.88 -17.99
C TRP A 21 10.79 8.00 -17.47
N GLY A 22 11.29 8.78 -16.50
CA GLY A 22 10.51 9.87 -15.91
C GLY A 22 11.31 11.01 -15.27
N ALA A 23 12.59 10.83 -14.93
CA ALA A 23 13.36 11.83 -14.20
C ALA A 23 14.78 12.08 -14.77
N GLY A 24 14.97 11.82 -16.07
CA GLY A 24 16.27 11.88 -16.75
C GLY A 24 17.12 10.61 -16.57
N PRO A 25 18.05 10.29 -17.50
CA PRO A 25 18.78 9.02 -17.52
C PRO A 25 19.48 8.65 -16.21
N ALA A 26 20.04 9.63 -15.49
CA ALA A 26 20.73 9.38 -14.24
C ALA A 26 19.76 8.91 -13.14
N ALA A 27 18.60 9.56 -12.98
CA ALA A 27 17.62 9.16 -11.99
C ALA A 27 16.90 7.85 -12.40
N ASN A 28 16.61 7.67 -13.68
CA ASN A 28 15.98 6.47 -14.24
C ASN A 28 16.74 5.18 -13.90
N ASN A 29 18.07 5.25 -13.81
CA ASN A 29 18.92 4.11 -13.49
C ASN A 29 19.15 3.91 -11.97
N ARG A 30 18.53 4.73 -11.12
CA ARG A 30 18.84 4.78 -9.67
C ARG A 30 17.63 4.74 -8.74
N TYR A 31 16.46 5.21 -9.19
CA TYR A 31 15.32 5.44 -8.31
C TYR A 31 14.05 4.74 -8.78
N VAL A 32 13.30 4.21 -7.81
CA VAL A 32 11.86 4.02 -7.93
C VAL A 32 11.23 5.40 -8.07
N GLN A 33 10.24 5.54 -8.97
CA GLN A 33 9.64 6.83 -9.33
C GLN A 33 8.14 6.78 -9.08
N VAL A 34 7.63 7.71 -8.30
CA VAL A 34 6.22 7.83 -7.91
C VAL A 34 5.72 9.21 -8.30
N GLU A 35 4.49 9.27 -8.81
CA GLU A 35 3.79 10.51 -9.15
C GLU A 35 2.66 10.76 -8.15
N LEU A 36 2.66 11.93 -7.53
CA LEU A 36 1.57 12.39 -6.69
C LEU A 36 0.54 13.15 -7.56
N CYS A 37 -0.65 12.58 -7.69
CA CYS A 37 -1.77 13.18 -8.38
C CYS A 37 -2.22 14.46 -7.67
N GLN A 38 -2.39 15.54 -8.43
CA GLN A 38 -2.91 16.78 -7.85
C GLN A 38 -4.38 16.67 -7.49
N VAL A 39 -4.72 17.15 -6.30
CA VAL A 39 -6.09 17.18 -5.74
C VAL A 39 -6.60 18.61 -5.53
N ASN A 40 -7.85 18.74 -5.08
CA ASN A 40 -8.57 20.02 -5.02
C ASN A 40 -9.07 20.43 -3.62
N SER A 41 -8.80 19.65 -2.57
CA SER A 41 -9.08 20.05 -1.18
C SER A 41 -7.92 19.71 -0.23
N GLU A 42 -7.82 20.44 0.90
CA GLU A 42 -6.78 20.22 1.92
C GLU A 42 -6.83 18.80 2.48
N ASP A 43 -8.04 18.29 2.69
CA ASP A 43 -8.28 16.93 3.15
C ASP A 43 -7.77 15.87 2.15
N GLN A 44 -8.07 16.06 0.87
CA GLN A 44 -7.52 15.19 -0.17
C GLN A 44 -5.99 15.30 -0.22
N PHE A 45 -5.44 16.50 -0.03
CA PHE A 45 -4.00 16.72 -0.07
C PHE A 45 -3.31 15.97 1.07
N ALA A 46 -3.81 16.11 2.30
CA ALA A 46 -3.29 15.40 3.47
C ALA A 46 -3.31 13.87 3.29
N ARG A 47 -4.41 13.30 2.78
CA ARG A 47 -4.50 11.85 2.49
C ARG A 47 -3.50 11.43 1.40
N SER A 48 -3.38 12.23 0.33
CA SER A 48 -2.48 11.92 -0.78
C SER A 48 -1.00 11.95 -0.36
N ILE A 49 -0.62 12.92 0.47
CA ILE A 49 0.73 13.06 1.04
C ILE A 49 1.04 11.90 1.99
N SER A 50 0.08 11.49 2.81
CA SER A 50 0.21 10.32 3.67
C SER A 50 0.44 9.03 2.87
N ASN A 51 -0.37 8.81 1.83
CA ASN A 51 -0.22 7.66 0.93
C ASN A 51 1.15 7.64 0.25
N ASP A 52 1.64 8.80 -0.20
CA ASP A 52 2.92 8.91 -0.90
C ASP A 52 4.08 8.64 0.07
N ALA A 53 4.02 9.20 1.29
CA ALA A 53 5.01 8.94 2.33
C ALA A 53 5.05 7.45 2.72
N TYR A 54 3.89 6.79 2.82
CA TYR A 54 3.80 5.35 3.08
C TYR A 54 4.43 4.55 1.95
N TYR A 55 4.12 4.89 0.69
CA TYR A 55 4.70 4.22 -0.47
C TYR A 55 6.23 4.32 -0.46
N VAL A 56 6.78 5.54 -0.30
CA VAL A 56 8.23 5.76 -0.26
C VAL A 56 8.87 4.97 0.89
N ALA A 57 8.33 5.06 2.11
CA ALA A 57 8.83 4.34 3.28
C ALA A 57 8.81 2.81 3.08
N SER A 58 7.71 2.27 2.55
CA SER A 58 7.56 0.83 2.28
C SER A 58 8.56 0.33 1.24
N LYS A 59 8.88 1.13 0.21
CA LYS A 59 9.89 0.77 -0.79
C LYS A 59 11.30 0.79 -0.23
N LEU A 60 11.62 1.78 0.62
CA LEU A 60 12.90 1.77 1.33
C LEU A 60 13.06 0.50 2.17
N ILE A 61 12.02 0.09 2.90
CA ILE A 61 12.04 -1.16 3.70
C ILE A 61 12.12 -2.40 2.81
N GLN A 62 11.29 -2.50 1.76
CA GLN A 62 11.27 -3.61 0.82
C GLN A 62 12.66 -3.88 0.21
N TYR A 63 13.38 -2.82 -0.16
CA TYR A 63 14.71 -2.91 -0.75
C TYR A 63 15.85 -2.84 0.27
N ASN A 64 15.53 -2.89 1.56
CA ASN A 64 16.49 -2.83 2.66
C ASN A 64 17.42 -1.60 2.60
N LEU A 65 16.87 -0.46 2.19
CA LEU A 65 17.55 0.82 2.08
C LEU A 65 17.30 1.69 3.32
N PRO A 66 18.31 2.43 3.82
CA PRO A 66 18.09 3.41 4.87
C PRO A 66 17.32 4.62 4.34
N TYR A 67 16.46 5.20 5.18
CA TYR A 67 15.95 6.54 4.92
C TYR A 67 17.07 7.57 5.11
N ILE A 68 17.35 8.34 4.06
CA ILE A 68 18.30 9.45 4.02
C ILE A 68 17.73 10.49 3.05
N ALA A 69 17.25 11.61 3.58
CA ALA A 69 16.80 12.74 2.78
C ALA A 69 17.90 13.20 1.81
N ASN A 70 17.52 13.60 0.59
CA ASN A 70 18.43 14.07 -0.46
C ASN A 70 19.49 13.02 -0.86
N LYS A 71 19.18 11.74 -0.70
CA LYS A 71 20.04 10.63 -1.16
C LYS A 71 19.23 9.41 -1.58
N THR A 72 18.47 8.82 -0.65
CA THR A 72 17.59 7.67 -0.95
C THR A 72 16.16 8.11 -1.24
N VAL A 73 15.81 9.35 -0.86
CA VAL A 73 14.60 10.07 -1.31
C VAL A 73 15.04 11.38 -1.95
N VAL A 74 14.56 11.66 -3.16
CA VAL A 74 14.99 12.80 -4.00
C VAL A 74 13.79 13.32 -4.78
N SER A 75 13.57 14.64 -4.82
CA SER A 75 12.55 15.25 -5.70
C SER A 75 13.02 15.33 -7.16
N HIS A 76 12.08 15.52 -8.09
CA HIS A 76 12.44 15.75 -9.49
C HIS A 76 13.25 17.04 -9.66
N HIS A 77 12.92 18.08 -8.90
CA HIS A 77 13.72 19.32 -8.88
C HIS A 77 15.17 19.08 -8.43
N GLN A 78 15.40 18.27 -7.39
CA GLN A 78 16.75 17.91 -6.96
C GLN A 78 17.49 17.11 -8.04
N ALA A 79 16.81 16.16 -8.69
CA ALA A 79 17.37 15.41 -9.82
C ALA A 79 17.78 16.36 -10.98
N ALA A 80 16.95 17.37 -11.27
CA ALA A 80 17.26 18.40 -12.25
C ALA A 80 18.54 19.17 -11.87
N GLN A 81 18.66 19.60 -10.62
CA GLN A 81 19.81 20.35 -10.12
C GLN A 81 21.11 19.53 -10.11
N TRP A 82 21.03 18.23 -9.80
CA TRP A 82 22.22 17.39 -9.67
C TRP A 82 22.78 16.94 -11.02
N TRP A 83 21.91 16.62 -11.97
CA TRP A 83 22.33 15.99 -13.23
C TRP A 83 22.11 16.84 -14.47
N GLY A 84 21.25 17.86 -14.41
CA GLY A 84 20.97 18.73 -15.56
C GLY A 84 20.32 18.00 -16.75
N GLN A 85 19.68 16.86 -16.52
CA GLN A 85 19.11 15.98 -17.56
C GLN A 85 17.58 16.11 -17.70
N THR A 86 16.98 16.97 -16.90
CA THR A 86 15.56 17.34 -16.87
C THR A 86 15.49 18.78 -16.35
N THR A 87 14.43 19.50 -16.72
CA THR A 87 14.19 20.89 -16.29
C THR A 87 12.99 21.02 -15.35
N HIS A 88 12.44 19.88 -14.94
CA HIS A 88 11.28 19.79 -14.06
C HIS A 88 11.61 20.29 -12.65
N THR A 89 10.60 20.88 -12.00
CA THR A 89 10.70 21.49 -10.67
C THR A 89 9.73 20.89 -9.66
N ASP A 90 9.01 19.83 -10.01
CA ASP A 90 8.10 19.14 -9.10
C ASP A 90 8.84 18.47 -7.92
N PRO A 91 8.19 18.43 -6.73
CA PRO A 91 6.81 18.86 -6.45
C PRO A 91 6.67 20.31 -5.93
N ASP A 92 7.72 21.14 -5.97
CA ASP A 92 7.81 22.42 -5.26
C ASP A 92 6.57 23.31 -5.41
N GLY A 93 6.15 23.57 -6.65
CA GLY A 93 4.99 24.43 -6.92
C GLY A 93 3.66 23.83 -6.43
N TYR A 94 3.50 22.50 -6.52
CA TYR A 94 2.30 21.83 -6.04
C TYR A 94 2.24 21.82 -4.51
N PHE A 95 3.34 21.55 -3.83
CA PHE A 95 3.42 21.59 -2.38
C PHE A 95 3.18 23.01 -1.84
N ALA A 96 3.80 24.02 -2.46
CA ALA A 96 3.63 25.42 -2.07
C ALA A 96 2.16 25.89 -2.14
N LYS A 97 1.35 25.36 -3.08
CA LYS A 97 -0.10 25.63 -3.18
C LYS A 97 -0.85 25.30 -1.88
N TRP A 98 -0.37 24.33 -1.11
CA TRP A 98 -0.98 23.86 0.14
C TRP A 98 -0.24 24.34 1.39
N GLY A 99 0.69 25.30 1.26
CA GLY A 99 1.55 25.71 2.37
C GLY A 99 2.43 24.58 2.89
N TYR A 100 2.78 23.63 2.01
CA TYR A 100 3.59 22.46 2.30
C TYR A 100 4.94 22.54 1.57
N ASP A 101 5.94 21.76 1.98
CA ASP A 101 7.23 21.67 1.31
C ASP A 101 7.91 20.28 1.38
N MET A 102 9.01 20.12 0.66
CA MET A 102 9.77 18.87 0.64
C MET A 102 10.42 18.52 1.99
N ASN A 103 10.68 19.50 2.86
CA ASN A 103 11.22 19.22 4.20
C ASN A 103 10.16 18.55 5.07
N GLN A 104 8.93 19.05 5.04
CA GLN A 104 7.79 18.46 5.74
C GLN A 104 7.45 17.08 5.20
N PHE A 105 7.52 16.88 3.87
CA PHE A 105 7.32 15.55 3.28
C PHE A 105 8.39 14.54 3.72
N ASN A 106 9.66 14.95 3.71
CA ASN A 106 10.77 14.14 4.20
C ASN A 106 10.58 13.76 5.69
N GLN A 107 10.15 14.70 6.54
CA GLN A 107 9.84 14.38 7.95
C GLN A 107 8.73 13.32 8.10
N LEU A 108 7.71 13.35 7.24
CA LEU A 108 6.65 12.36 7.25
C LEU A 108 7.15 10.98 6.80
N ILE A 109 7.96 10.92 5.74
CA ILE A 109 8.60 9.67 5.27
C ILE A 109 9.49 9.09 6.37
N GLU A 110 10.30 9.91 7.04
CA GLU A 110 11.16 9.48 8.13
C GLU A 110 10.37 8.83 9.26
N LYS A 111 9.29 9.50 9.69
CA LYS A 111 8.38 8.98 10.72
C LYS A 111 7.82 7.62 10.30
N TYR A 112 7.30 7.52 9.08
CA TYR A 112 6.68 6.29 8.59
C TYR A 112 7.69 5.16 8.43
N TYR A 113 8.87 5.45 7.88
CA TYR A 113 9.95 4.47 7.75
C TYR A 113 10.38 3.91 9.11
N ASN A 114 10.62 4.79 10.09
CA ASN A 114 11.05 4.38 11.42
C ASN A 114 9.97 3.54 12.12
N ASN A 115 8.72 3.99 12.07
CA ASN A 115 7.60 3.29 12.69
C ASN A 115 7.33 1.94 12.02
N LEU A 116 7.25 1.89 10.68
CA LEU A 116 7.06 0.64 9.93
C LEU A 116 8.18 -0.36 10.19
N LYS A 117 9.44 0.10 10.24
CA LYS A 117 10.59 -0.77 10.50
C LYS A 117 10.61 -1.30 11.93
N ALA A 118 10.17 -0.49 12.90
CA ALA A 118 10.15 -0.87 14.31
C ALA A 118 8.95 -1.76 14.67
N THR A 119 7.78 -1.47 14.09
CA THR A 119 6.52 -2.04 14.58
C THR A 119 5.62 -2.62 13.50
N GLY A 120 5.95 -2.44 12.22
CA GLY A 120 5.08 -2.81 11.11
C GLY A 120 3.90 -1.86 10.90
N SER A 121 3.81 -0.75 11.64
CA SER A 121 2.74 0.26 11.53
C SER A 121 3.34 1.65 11.36
N VAL A 122 2.67 2.54 10.61
CA VAL A 122 3.09 3.95 10.46
C VAL A 122 2.91 4.79 11.72
N ASP A 123 2.15 4.30 12.70
CA ASP A 123 1.83 5.03 13.94
C ASP A 123 2.79 4.73 15.11
N GLY A 124 3.63 3.69 14.99
CA GLY A 124 4.71 3.39 15.94
C GLY A 124 4.34 2.48 17.11
N THR A 125 3.20 1.79 17.05
CA THR A 125 2.76 0.79 18.05
C THR A 125 3.09 -0.65 17.60
N PRO A 126 3.76 -1.49 18.44
CA PRO A 126 4.12 -2.88 18.11
C PRO A 126 2.92 -3.83 17.94
N ALA A 127 2.97 -4.74 16.97
CA ALA A 127 2.05 -5.87 16.84
C ALA A 127 2.35 -6.98 17.88
N GLN A 128 1.33 -7.52 18.56
CA GLN A 128 1.49 -8.47 19.69
C GLN A 128 1.80 -9.95 19.29
N PRO A 129 2.44 -10.77 20.16
CA PRO A 129 2.78 -12.18 19.88
C PRO A 129 1.74 -13.22 20.37
N VAL A 130 1.59 -14.38 19.68
CA VAL A 130 0.53 -15.40 19.91
C VAL A 130 1.08 -16.77 20.39
N GLN A 131 0.40 -17.45 21.34
CA GLN A 131 0.71 -18.78 21.95
C GLN A 131 -0.34 -19.87 21.58
N PRO A 132 -0.07 -21.20 21.74
CA PRO A 132 -0.79 -22.30 21.07
C PRO A 132 -1.99 -22.93 21.84
N ALA A 133 -2.94 -23.52 21.09
CA ALA A 133 -4.34 -23.78 21.46
C ALA A 133 -4.75 -25.23 21.85
N GLN A 134 -5.85 -25.37 22.63
CA GLN A 134 -6.68 -26.60 22.84
C GLN A 134 -8.09 -26.27 23.46
N PRO A 135 -9.05 -27.22 23.57
CA PRO A 135 -10.32 -27.35 22.83
C PRO A 135 -11.54 -26.54 23.33
N GLU A 136 -12.48 -26.30 22.39
CA GLU A 136 -13.62 -25.35 22.38
C GLU A 136 -14.56 -25.28 23.60
N VAL A 137 -14.78 -24.04 24.07
CA VAL A 137 -15.95 -23.58 24.85
C VAL A 137 -16.34 -22.17 24.40
N LYS A 138 -17.58 -22.01 23.87
CA LYS A 138 -18.43 -20.81 23.61
C LYS A 138 -17.80 -19.55 22.95
N PRO A 139 -18.56 -18.82 22.10
CA PRO A 139 -17.98 -17.85 21.18
C PRO A 139 -17.41 -16.65 21.92
N GLN A 140 -16.10 -16.48 21.80
CA GLN A 140 -15.40 -15.25 22.17
C GLN A 140 -14.99 -14.56 20.86
N PRO A 141 -15.36 -13.29 20.62
CA PRO A 141 -15.13 -12.64 19.34
C PRO A 141 -13.64 -12.41 19.09
N ASP A 142 -13.22 -12.75 17.87
CA ASP A 142 -12.10 -12.22 17.10
C ASP A 142 -10.66 -12.57 17.55
N GLN A 143 -10.21 -13.76 17.14
CA GLN A 143 -8.81 -14.02 16.78
C GLN A 143 -8.75 -14.48 15.31
N PRO A 144 -8.00 -13.80 14.43
CA PRO A 144 -7.91 -14.19 13.02
C PRO A 144 -7.04 -15.43 12.84
N SER A 145 -7.64 -16.57 12.51
CA SER A 145 -6.92 -17.78 12.11
C SER A 145 -6.67 -17.79 10.60
N ILE A 146 -5.40 -17.68 10.19
CA ILE A 146 -5.00 -17.84 8.78
C ILE A 146 -4.90 -19.33 8.45
N SER A 147 -5.66 -19.79 7.45
CA SER A 147 -5.60 -21.15 6.90
C SER A 147 -4.95 -21.13 5.52
N LEU A 148 -3.94 -21.99 5.31
CA LEU A 148 -3.23 -22.12 4.02
C LEU A 148 -3.93 -23.14 3.11
N HIS A 149 -4.24 -22.77 1.86
CA HIS A 149 -4.84 -23.64 0.83
C HIS A 149 -4.80 -22.96 -0.54
N ASN A 150 -4.52 -23.73 -1.60
CA ASN A 150 -4.49 -23.20 -2.97
C ASN A 150 -5.85 -23.37 -3.65
N GLY A 151 -6.27 -22.35 -4.40
CA GLY A 151 -7.49 -22.42 -5.23
C GLY A 151 -7.75 -21.13 -6.00
N VAL A 152 -8.98 -21.01 -6.50
CA VAL A 152 -9.46 -19.83 -7.23
C VAL A 152 -10.72 -19.30 -6.58
N VAL A 153 -10.79 -17.99 -6.35
CA VAL A 153 -12.02 -17.28 -5.97
C VAL A 153 -12.60 -16.55 -7.17
N LYS A 154 -13.86 -16.83 -7.50
CA LYS A 154 -14.60 -16.08 -8.51
C LYS A 154 -15.38 -14.96 -7.85
N ALA A 155 -14.99 -13.71 -8.09
CA ALA A 155 -15.57 -12.53 -7.48
C ALA A 155 -16.94 -12.18 -8.09
N ASN A 156 -17.95 -11.88 -7.27
CA ASN A 156 -19.27 -11.45 -7.71
C ASN A 156 -20.02 -10.65 -6.63
N ASN A 157 -20.33 -9.38 -6.90
CA ASN A 157 -21.23 -8.54 -6.11
C ASN A 157 -22.42 -8.10 -7.00
N PRO A 158 -23.61 -8.71 -6.86
CA PRO A 158 -24.76 -8.39 -7.71
C PRO A 158 -25.34 -6.97 -7.46
N ALA A 159 -25.00 -6.34 -6.34
CA ALA A 159 -25.50 -5.02 -5.97
C ALA A 159 -24.55 -3.87 -6.38
N SER A 160 -23.37 -4.17 -6.93
CA SER A 160 -22.36 -3.17 -7.32
C SER A 160 -21.59 -3.61 -8.56
N PHE A 161 -20.87 -2.70 -9.20
CA PHE A 161 -20.01 -3.02 -10.34
C PHE A 161 -18.68 -3.70 -9.93
N ALA A 162 -18.36 -3.70 -8.64
CA ALA A 162 -17.14 -4.29 -8.09
C ALA A 162 -17.36 -4.96 -6.73
N VAL A 163 -16.52 -5.95 -6.43
CA VAL A 163 -16.44 -6.62 -5.13
C VAL A 163 -15.47 -5.86 -4.23
N PRO A 164 -15.90 -5.41 -3.04
CA PRO A 164 -15.02 -4.75 -2.10
C PRO A 164 -13.94 -5.72 -1.60
N LEU A 165 -12.76 -5.17 -1.31
CA LEU A 165 -11.65 -5.87 -0.71
C LEU A 165 -11.38 -5.29 0.67
N LEU A 166 -10.92 -6.12 1.59
CA LEU A 166 -10.41 -5.67 2.87
C LEU A 166 -8.91 -5.94 2.93
N SER A 167 -8.20 -5.01 3.56
CA SER A 167 -6.86 -5.24 4.04
C SER A 167 -6.93 -5.58 5.52
N PHE A 168 -6.01 -6.41 5.99
CA PHE A 168 -5.93 -6.69 7.40
C PHE A 168 -4.63 -6.16 7.97
N ASN A 169 -4.77 -5.41 9.06
CA ASN A 169 -3.66 -4.88 9.80
C ASN A 169 -3.02 -5.97 10.66
N ALA A 170 -1.80 -5.68 11.11
CA ALA A 170 -1.04 -6.61 11.95
C ALA A 170 -1.71 -6.87 13.31
N ASP A 171 -2.57 -5.96 13.77
CA ASP A 171 -3.38 -6.11 14.99
C ASP A 171 -4.67 -6.94 14.77
N GLY A 172 -4.92 -7.40 13.54
CA GLY A 172 -6.09 -8.18 13.18
C GLY A 172 -7.31 -7.37 12.80
N SER A 173 -7.28 -6.04 12.97
CA SER A 173 -8.31 -5.13 12.47
C SER A 173 -8.35 -5.14 10.94
N ALA A 174 -9.52 -4.90 10.38
CA ALA A 174 -9.71 -4.85 8.94
C ALA A 174 -10.05 -3.44 8.48
N GLU A 175 -9.47 -3.05 7.36
CA GLU A 175 -9.74 -1.80 6.68
C GLU A 175 -10.31 -2.10 5.30
N GLU A 176 -11.33 -1.35 4.90
CA GLU A 176 -11.82 -1.43 3.53
C GLU A 176 -10.75 -0.89 2.58
N GLY A 177 -10.37 -1.70 1.60
CA GLY A 177 -9.48 -1.31 0.53
C GLY A 177 -10.19 -0.39 -0.45
N THR A 178 -9.42 0.51 -1.06
CA THR A 178 -9.94 1.46 -2.07
C THR A 178 -9.98 0.87 -3.49
N ARG A 179 -9.85 -0.46 -3.60
CA ARG A 179 -9.85 -1.24 -4.83
C ARG A 179 -10.86 -2.39 -4.70
N GLY A 180 -11.40 -2.82 -5.82
CA GLY A 180 -12.34 -3.94 -5.85
C GLY A 180 -12.11 -4.84 -7.06
N LEU A 181 -12.54 -6.09 -6.94
CA LEU A 181 -12.45 -7.06 -8.05
C LEU A 181 -13.63 -6.86 -8.99
N ALA A 182 -13.37 -6.95 -10.30
CA ALA A 182 -14.46 -6.92 -11.27
C ALA A 182 -15.33 -8.18 -11.14
N ASN A 183 -16.65 -8.01 -11.27
CA ASN A 183 -17.58 -9.14 -11.23
C ASN A 183 -17.24 -10.20 -12.30
N ASN A 184 -17.44 -11.47 -11.95
CA ASN A 184 -17.20 -12.65 -12.77
C ASN A 184 -15.72 -12.92 -13.15
N THR A 185 -14.76 -12.31 -12.45
CA THR A 185 -13.33 -12.59 -12.64
C THR A 185 -12.80 -13.60 -11.62
N GLY A 186 -11.85 -14.45 -12.05
CA GLY A 186 -11.21 -15.46 -11.19
C GLY A 186 -9.86 -14.98 -10.68
N TRP A 187 -9.60 -15.18 -9.39
CA TRP A 187 -8.37 -14.77 -8.71
C TRP A 187 -7.76 -15.94 -7.96
N PHE A 188 -6.45 -16.09 -8.07
CA PHE A 188 -5.71 -17.06 -7.28
C PHE A 188 -5.77 -16.69 -5.80
N THR A 189 -5.95 -17.71 -4.95
CA THR A 189 -5.81 -17.59 -3.50
C THR A 189 -4.96 -18.74 -2.96
N ASP A 190 -4.17 -18.42 -1.95
CA ASP A 190 -3.34 -19.36 -1.19
C ASP A 190 -3.64 -19.32 0.32
N GLN A 191 -4.48 -18.38 0.77
CA GLN A 191 -4.78 -18.13 2.18
C GLN A 191 -6.24 -17.71 2.37
N SER A 192 -6.83 -18.13 3.50
CA SER A 192 -8.07 -17.56 4.02
C SER A 192 -7.94 -17.19 5.48
N ARG A 193 -8.81 -16.33 5.97
CA ARG A 193 -8.96 -16.02 7.41
C ARG A 193 -10.40 -15.76 7.80
N MET A 194 -10.70 -15.91 9.08
CA MET A 194 -11.99 -15.48 9.65
C MET A 194 -11.89 -14.07 10.22
N TYR A 195 -12.92 -13.26 10.01
CA TYR A 195 -13.09 -11.94 10.63
C TYR A 195 -14.57 -11.60 10.72
N GLN A 196 -15.04 -11.18 11.92
CA GLN A 196 -16.44 -10.83 12.17
C GLN A 196 -17.47 -11.87 11.67
N GLY A 197 -17.14 -13.16 11.80
CA GLY A 197 -18.02 -14.27 11.40
C GLY A 197 -17.97 -14.66 9.92
N HIS A 198 -17.23 -13.92 9.09
CA HIS A 198 -17.07 -14.20 7.66
C HIS A 198 -15.68 -14.73 7.34
N LYS A 199 -15.59 -15.57 6.30
CA LYS A 199 -14.30 -15.99 5.74
C LYS A 199 -13.86 -15.00 4.66
N TYR A 200 -12.57 -14.71 4.65
CA TYR A 200 -11.91 -13.85 3.70
C TYR A 200 -10.81 -14.61 2.97
N TYR A 201 -10.68 -14.44 1.65
CA TYR A 201 -9.67 -15.10 0.83
C TYR A 201 -8.67 -14.09 0.28
N ARG A 202 -7.38 -14.39 0.40
CA ARG A 202 -6.32 -13.51 -0.07
C ARG A 202 -6.23 -13.54 -1.59
N VAL A 203 -6.20 -12.37 -2.21
CA VAL A 203 -6.08 -12.21 -3.68
C VAL A 203 -4.85 -11.40 -4.09
N SER A 204 -4.09 -10.92 -3.10
CA SER A 204 -2.92 -10.04 -3.25
C SER A 204 -2.10 -10.05 -1.94
N THR A 205 -1.00 -9.32 -1.85
CA THR A 205 -0.10 -9.30 -0.68
C THR A 205 -0.85 -9.05 0.63
N ASN A 206 -1.83 -8.13 0.64
CA ASN A 206 -2.68 -7.88 1.80
C ASN A 206 -4.10 -7.44 1.41
N GLU A 207 -4.67 -8.02 0.37
CA GLU A 207 -6.07 -7.73 0.03
C GLU A 207 -6.85 -9.02 -0.01
N TRP A 208 -8.05 -8.95 0.54
CA TRP A 208 -8.85 -10.10 0.87
C TRP A 208 -10.30 -9.87 0.48
N VAL A 209 -10.91 -10.86 -0.15
CA VAL A 209 -12.32 -10.84 -0.54
C VAL A 209 -13.15 -11.65 0.44
N GLU A 210 -14.27 -11.10 0.90
CA GLU A 210 -15.23 -11.80 1.76
C GLU A 210 -15.95 -12.94 1.00
N ASP A 211 -16.26 -14.03 1.69
CA ASP A 211 -16.94 -15.21 1.16
C ASP A 211 -18.33 -14.93 0.60
N THR A 212 -19.04 -13.92 1.10
CA THR A 212 -20.36 -13.52 0.57
C THR A 212 -20.28 -12.93 -0.82
N TYR A 213 -19.11 -12.40 -1.22
CA TYR A 213 -18.88 -11.81 -2.54
C TYR A 213 -18.04 -12.69 -3.48
N CYS A 214 -17.79 -13.95 -3.13
CA CYS A 214 -17.03 -14.83 -4.01
C CYS A 214 -17.40 -16.31 -3.87
N GLN A 215 -17.06 -17.08 -4.90
CA GLN A 215 -17.15 -18.54 -4.85
C GLN A 215 -15.74 -19.13 -4.92
N PHE A 216 -15.34 -19.86 -3.88
CA PHE A 216 -14.06 -20.57 -3.83
C PHE A 216 -14.16 -21.94 -4.53
N THR A 217 -13.16 -22.26 -5.35
CA THR A 217 -12.94 -23.58 -5.94
C THR A 217 -11.53 -24.06 -5.59
N PRO A 218 -11.38 -25.18 -4.85
CA PRO A 218 -10.07 -25.71 -4.52
C PRO A 218 -9.35 -26.21 -5.78
N SER A 219 -8.02 -26.04 -5.81
CA SER A 219 -7.19 -26.70 -6.81
C SER A 219 -7.08 -28.20 -6.49
N ALA A 220 -7.16 -29.04 -7.51
CA ALA A 220 -6.94 -30.48 -7.41
C ALA A 220 -5.46 -30.82 -7.13
#